data_AF-A0A1H4ABT4-F1
#
_entry.id   AF-A0A1H4ABT4-F1
#
_cell.length_a   1.000
_cell.length_b   1.000
_cell.length_c   1.000
_cell.angle_alpha   90.00
_cell.angle_beta   90.00
_cell.angle_gamma   90.00
#
_symmetry.space_group_name_H-M   'P 1'
#
loop_
_entity.id
_entity.type
_entity.pdbx_description
1 polymer ?
#
loop_
_entity_poly.entity_id
_entity_poly.type
_entity_poly.pdbx_seq_one_letter_code
_entity_poly.pdbx_strand_id
1 'polypeptide(L)'
;MGIAGLWDKWKSPGGETVHSFTMLTINADQYPLMNLFHKPTDEKRMVVILEPEQFEDWLQAPATRSMEFLQPFPAGGLRAG
;
A
#
# COMPACT_ATOMS: atom_id res chain seq x y z
N MET A 1 -6.17 -10.95 1.60
CA MET A 1 -5.11 -9.93 1.71
C MET A 1 -5.62 -8.68 1.01
N GLY A 2 -5.78 -7.57 1.75
CA GLY A 2 -6.11 -6.26 1.19
C GLY A 2 -4.85 -5.41 1.06
N ILE A 3 -4.78 -4.55 0.05
CA ILE A 3 -3.70 -3.57 -0.09
C ILE A 3 -4.32 -2.18 0.06
N ALA A 4 -3.78 -1.38 0.99
CA ALA A 4 -4.22 0.00 1.15
C ALA A 4 -3.88 0.80 -0.11
N GLY A 5 -4.86 1.55 -0.60
CA GLY A 5 -4.74 2.27 -1.86
C GLY A 5 -5.65 3.48 -1.92
N LEU A 6 -5.28 4.43 -2.77
CA LEU A 6 -6.10 5.59 -3.10
C LEU A 6 -6.71 5.38 -4.48
N TRP A 7 -7.85 6.00 -4.73
CA TRP A 7 -8.49 6.02 -6.03
C TRP A 7 -8.92 7.45 -6.37
N ASP A 8 -8.94 7.77 -7.66
CA ASP A 8 -9.54 8.98 -8.16
C ASP A 8 -9.99 8.80 -9.62
N LYS A 9 -10.87 9.69 -10.07
CA LYS A 9 -11.29 9.79 -11.47
C LYS A 9 -10.72 11.05 -12.10
N TRP A 10 -10.29 10.95 -13.33
CA TRP A 10 -9.79 12.08 -14.10
C TRP A 10 -10.32 12.03 -15.53
N LYS A 11 -10.17 13.15 -16.26
CA LYS A 11 -10.59 13.24 -17.66
C LYS A 11 -9.39 13.04 -18.58
N SER A 12 -9.44 12.03 -19.43
CA SER A 12 -8.41 11.83 -20.44
C SER A 12 -8.38 12.99 -21.44
N PRO A 13 -7.28 13.19 -22.19
CA PRO A 13 -7.25 14.18 -23.27
C PRO A 13 -8.35 13.98 -24.32
N GLY A 14 -8.91 12.77 -24.42
CA GLY A 14 -10.05 12.45 -25.30
C GLY A 14 -11.44 12.72 -24.69
N GLY A 15 -11.52 13.25 -23.47
CA GLY A 15 -12.78 13.60 -22.78
C GLY A 15 -13.44 12.46 -22.00
N GLU A 16 -12.89 11.25 -22.08
CA GLU A 16 -13.36 10.08 -21.33
C GLU A 16 -13.08 10.24 -19.83
N THR A 17 -14.01 9.79 -18.98
CA THR A 17 -13.74 9.64 -17.55
C THR A 17 -12.94 8.37 -17.32
N VAL A 18 -11.72 8.49 -16.79
CA VAL A 18 -10.87 7.36 -16.44
C VAL A 18 -10.86 7.21 -14.93
N HIS A 19 -11.14 6.00 -14.46
CA HIS A 19 -10.98 5.62 -13.06
C HIS A 19 -9.58 5.03 -12.86
N SER A 20 -8.86 5.54 -11.87
CA SER A 20 -7.50 5.11 -11.55
C SER A 20 -7.34 4.87 -10.06
N PHE A 21 -6.39 4.01 -9.72
CA PHE A 21 -6.02 3.75 -8.33
C PHE A 21 -4.51 3.60 -8.21
N THR A 22 -4.00 3.70 -6.99
CA THR A 22 -2.60 3.46 -6.65
C THR A 22 -2.50 2.67 -5.35
N MET A 23 -1.42 1.92 -5.21
CA MET A 23 -1.09 1.17 -4.00
C MET A 23 -0.16 2.01 -3.13
N LEU A 24 -0.50 2.13 -1.85
CA LEU A 24 0.35 2.84 -0.90
C LEU A 24 1.55 1.97 -0.54
N THR A 25 2.71 2.61 -0.47
CA THR A 25 3.96 1.97 -0.10
C THR A 25 4.62 2.70 1.05
N ILE A 26 5.38 1.96 1.85
CA ILE A 26 6.22 2.45 2.94
C ILE A 26 7.64 1.92 2.75
N ASN A 27 8.61 2.56 3.40
CA ASN A 27 9.99 2.10 3.43
C ASN A 27 10.07 0.70 4.07
N ALA A 28 10.95 -0.14 3.54
CA ALA A 28 11.13 -1.52 3.94
C ALA A 28 12.62 -1.90 4.08
N ASP A 29 13.53 -0.94 4.24
CA ASP A 29 14.98 -1.20 4.28
C ASP A 29 15.35 -2.14 5.44
N GLN A 30 14.60 -2.05 6.53
CA GLN A 30 14.79 -2.85 7.75
C GLN A 30 13.83 -4.05 7.82
N TYR A 31 13.02 -4.30 6.79
CA TYR A 31 12.04 -5.38 6.81
C TYR A 31 12.69 -6.71 6.40
N PRO A 32 12.67 -7.78 7.24
CA PRO A 32 13.51 -8.96 7.05
C PRO A 32 13.37 -9.71 5.72
N LEU A 33 12.16 -9.74 5.14
CA LEU A 33 11.92 -10.42 3.86
C LEU A 33 12.03 -9.44 2.69
N MET A 34 11.29 -8.33 2.74
CA MET A 34 11.23 -7.31 1.70
C MET A 34 12.57 -6.61 1.42
N ASN A 35 13.48 -6.53 2.39
CA ASN A 35 14.81 -5.95 2.16
C ASN A 35 15.70 -6.78 1.22
N LEU A 36 15.33 -8.05 0.98
CA LEU A 36 16.00 -8.96 0.03
C LEU A 36 15.56 -8.74 -1.42
N PHE A 37 14.51 -7.94 -1.66
CA PHE A 37 13.97 -7.66 -2.99
C PHE A 37 14.44 -6.29 -3.51
N HIS A 38 14.12 -5.99 -4.78
CA HIS A 38 14.62 -4.83 -5.54
C HIS A 38 16.15 -4.78 -5.68
N LYS A 39 16.66 -3.88 -6.52
CA LYS A 39 18.10 -3.76 -6.74
C LYS A 39 18.81 -3.32 -5.46
N PRO A 40 20.08 -3.70 -5.23
CA PRO A 40 20.79 -3.38 -3.99
C PRO A 40 20.88 -1.88 -3.66
N THR A 41 20.92 -1.02 -4.68
CA THR A 41 21.06 0.44 -4.55
C THR A 41 19.73 1.19 -4.41
N ASP A 42 18.61 0.50 -4.58
CA ASP A 42 17.28 1.11 -4.57
C ASP A 42 16.72 1.09 -3.14
N GLU A 43 16.04 2.16 -2.74
CA GLU A 43 15.22 2.18 -1.51
C GLU A 43 14.27 0.99 -1.53
N LYS A 44 14.24 0.22 -0.43
CA LYS A 44 13.31 -0.90 -0.30
C LYS A 44 11.94 -0.34 0.04
N ARG A 45 10.94 -0.80 -0.70
CA ARG A 45 9.55 -0.42 -0.51
C ARG A 45 8.72 -1.68 -0.33
N MET A 46 7.71 -1.61 0.53
CA MET A 46 6.67 -2.63 0.59
C MET A 46 5.30 -1.97 0.50
N VAL A 47 4.34 -2.72 0.01
CA VAL A 47 2.93 -2.30 -0.01
C VAL A 47 2.38 -2.36 1.42
N VAL A 48 1.42 -1.49 1.71
CA VAL A 48 0.70 -1.54 2.98
C VAL A 48 -0.38 -2.61 2.89
N ILE A 49 -0.22 -3.69 3.65
CA ILE A 49 -1.15 -4.81 3.70
C ILE A 49 -2.14 -4.60 4.84
N LEU A 50 -3.42 -4.73 4.54
CA LEU A 50 -4.52 -4.67 5.50
C LEU A 50 -4.99 -6.07 5.87
N GLU A 51 -5.23 -6.29 7.16
CA GLU A 51 -5.98 -7.44 7.67
C GLU A 51 -7.49 -7.24 7.42
N PRO A 52 -8.27 -8.31 7.25
CA PRO A 52 -9.72 -8.22 6.98
C PRO A 52 -10.49 -7.32 7.95
N GLU A 53 -10.10 -7.33 9.22
CA GLU A 53 -10.71 -6.54 10.29
C GLU A 53 -10.49 -5.03 10.10
N GLN A 54 -9.46 -4.63 9.34
CA GLN A 54 -9.11 -3.23 9.10
C GLN A 54 -9.80 -2.64 7.85
N PHE A 55 -10.53 -3.44 7.08
CA PHE A 55 -11.04 -3.00 5.77
C PHE A 55 -12.05 -1.87 5.88
N GLU A 56 -13.04 -2.01 6.77
CA GLU A 56 -14.07 -0.98 6.95
C GLU A 56 -13.45 0.30 7.52
N ASP A 57 -12.61 0.15 8.55
CA ASP A 57 -11.93 1.30 9.17
C ASP A 57 -11.06 2.05 8.17
N TRP A 58 -10.37 1.35 7.26
CA TRP A 58 -9.59 1.96 6.17
C TRP A 58 -10.48 2.74 5.19
N LEU A 59 -11.59 2.13 4.75
CA LEU A 59 -12.49 2.73 3.76
C LEU A 59 -13.22 3.96 4.30
N GLN A 60 -13.46 4.02 5.61
CA GLN A 60 -14.15 5.14 6.28
C GLN A 60 -13.19 6.16 6.91
N ALA A 61 -11.89 5.88 6.96
CA ALA A 61 -10.93 6.75 7.63
C ALA A 61 -10.87 8.14 6.95
N PRO A 62 -11.00 9.24 7.73
CA PRO A 62 -10.66 10.55 7.21
C PRO A 62 -9.15 10.63 6.94
N ALA A 63 -8.73 11.48 6.00
CA ALA A 63 -7.32 11.65 5.63
C ALA A 63 -6.40 11.92 6.84
N THR A 64 -6.92 12.59 7.88
CA THR A 64 -6.20 12.87 9.13
C THR A 64 -5.85 11.63 9.95
N ARG A 65 -6.56 10.50 9.76
CA ARG A 65 -6.32 9.22 10.43
C ARG A 65 -5.78 8.13 9.51
N SER A 66 -5.89 8.27 8.19
CA SER A 66 -5.42 7.25 7.23
C SER A 66 -3.93 6.91 7.38
N MET A 67 -3.10 7.81 7.90
CA MET A 67 -1.68 7.58 8.16
C MET A 67 -1.42 6.49 9.21
N GLU A 68 -2.38 6.24 10.12
CA GLU A 68 -2.26 5.21 11.16
C GLU A 68 -2.19 3.79 10.59
N PHE A 69 -2.76 3.59 9.39
CA PHE A 69 -2.75 2.30 8.69
C PHE A 69 -1.44 2.01 7.97
N LEU A 70 -0.56 3.01 7.79
CA LEU A 70 0.68 2.87 7.01
C LEU A 70 1.80 2.22 7.84
N GLN A 71 1.55 0.98 8.26
CA GLN A 71 2.47 0.20 9.08
C GLN A 71 3.00 -1.03 8.32
N PRO A 72 4.24 -1.49 8.62
CA PRO A 72 4.73 -2.75 8.08
C PRO A 72 3.87 -3.93 8.54
N PHE A 73 3.48 -4.78 7.59
CA PHE A 73 2.76 -6.02 7.91
C PHE A 73 3.64 -6.95 8.75
N PRO A 74 3.13 -7.64 9.79
CA PRO A 74 3.95 -8.48 10.66
C PRO A 74 4.83 -9.47 9.88
N ALA A 75 6.14 -9.47 10.15
CA ALA A 75 7.13 -10.25 9.40
C ALA A 75 6.84 -11.76 9.37
N GLY A 76 6.24 -12.31 10.45
CA GLY A 76 5.86 -13.72 10.52
C GLY A 76 4.66 -14.11 9.62
N GLY A 77 3.88 -13.12 9.16
CA GLY A 77 2.71 -13.33 8.31
C GLY A 77 3.01 -13.30 6.80
N LEU A 78 4.20 -12.85 6.39
CA LEU A 78 4.59 -12.77 4.98
C LEU A 78 5.56 -13.90 4.64
N ARG A 79 5.32 -14.60 3.52
CA ARG A 79 6.17 -15.70 3.04
C ARG A 79 6.43 -15.54 1.54
N ALA A 80 7.68 -15.76 1.14
CA ALA A 80 8.08 -15.95 -0.25
C ALA A 80 8.34 -17.43 -0.50
N GLY A 81 7.91 -17.95 -1.65
CA GLY A 81 8.04 -19.35 -2.06
C GLY A 81 8.91 -19.51 -3.29
#